data_AF-A0A959V6M1-F1
#
_entry.id   AF-A0A959V6M1-F1
#
_cell.length_a   1.000
_cell.length_b   1.000
_cell.length_c   1.000
_cell.angle_alpha   90.00
_cell.angle_beta   90.00
_cell.angle_gamma   90.00
#
_symmetry.space_group_name_H-M   'P 1'
#
loop_
_entity.id
_entity.type
_entity.pdbx_description
1 polymer ?
#
loop_
_entity_poly.entity_id
_entity_poly.type
_entity_poly.pdbx_seq_one_letter_code
_entity_poly.pdbx_strand_id
1 'polypeptide(L)'
;QMRWFIKGEQDARRGYKPIWPMIGGFATGAGLTMALDLEVMSMVVPPAYAGLMALPRVHVTPGSISDPLMEGDPHYAYGYAQVGRSKRVVRSLWSTFAGVAVGLFVRQVIINPNLDDTP
;
A
#
# COMPACT_ATOMS: atom_id res chain seq x y z
N GLN A 1 9.34 18.23 23.51
CA GLN A 1 8.16 17.90 22.68
C GLN A 1 8.54 17.71 21.20
N MET A 2 9.05 18.70 20.45
CA MET A 2 9.46 18.53 19.03
C MET A 2 10.46 17.38 18.77
N ARG A 3 11.43 17.15 19.66
CA ARG A 3 12.45 16.08 19.49
C ARG A 3 11.85 14.67 19.45
N TRP A 4 10.76 14.45 20.18
CA TRP A 4 10.09 13.14 20.27
C TRP A 4 9.27 12.88 19.02
N PHE A 5 8.59 13.91 18.51
CA PHE A 5 7.91 13.87 17.22
C PHE A 5 8.86 13.52 16.07
N ILE A 6 10.00 14.23 15.96
CA ILE A 6 11.01 13.97 14.91
C ILE A 6 11.59 12.55 15.01
N LYS A 7 11.84 12.06 16.23
CA LYS A 7 12.30 10.67 16.43
C LYS A 7 11.26 9.65 15.98
N GLY A 8 9.98 9.86 16.31
CA GLY A 8 8.87 9.02 15.83
C GLY A 8 8.79 8.97 14.31
N GLU A 9 8.98 10.11 13.64
CA GLU A 9 9.05 10.17 12.17
C GLU A 9 10.23 9.36 11.61
N GLN A 10 11.43 9.50 12.19
CA GLN A 10 12.65 8.81 11.74
C GLN A 10 12.52 7.28 11.88
N ASP A 11 11.99 6.83 13.01
CA ASP A 11 11.76 5.41 13.28
C ASP A 11 10.71 4.83 12.33
N ALA A 12 9.62 5.56 12.05
CA ALA A 12 8.64 5.15 11.04
C ALA A 12 9.26 5.05 9.63
N ARG A 13 10.18 5.96 9.26
CA ARG A 13 10.89 5.88 7.97
C ARG A 13 11.75 4.64 7.85
N ARG A 14 12.43 4.22 8.92
CA ARG A 14 13.33 3.06 8.89
C ARG A 14 12.61 1.74 9.11
N GLY A 15 11.79 1.65 10.16
CA GLY A 15 11.21 0.39 10.63
C GLY A 15 9.85 0.03 10.05
N TYR A 16 9.00 1.01 9.71
CA TYR A 16 7.64 0.70 9.30
C TYR A 16 7.57 0.01 7.93
N LYS A 17 6.99 -1.19 7.89
CA LYS A 17 6.81 -2.00 6.67
C LYS A 17 5.33 -2.42 6.54
N PRO A 18 4.54 -1.81 5.64
CA PRO A 18 3.13 -2.13 5.45
C PRO A 18 2.94 -3.38 4.56
N ILE A 19 3.42 -4.54 4.99
CA ILE A 19 3.39 -5.77 4.19
C ILE A 19 1.95 -6.22 3.89
N TRP A 20 1.08 -6.26 4.89
CA TRP A 20 -0.32 -6.68 4.72
C TRP A 20 -1.12 -5.79 3.75
N PRO A 21 -1.07 -4.43 3.87
CA PRO A 21 -1.66 -3.55 2.87
C PRO A 21 -1.10 -3.74 1.46
N MET A 22 0.19 -4.07 1.32
CA MET A 22 0.78 -4.33 0.01
C MET A 22 0.22 -5.62 -0.61
N ILE A 23 0.16 -6.72 0.15
CA ILE A 23 -0.40 -8.00 -0.33
C ILE A 23 -1.86 -7.82 -0.74
N GLY A 24 -2.66 -7.16 0.10
CA GLY A 24 -4.05 -6.85 -0.22
C GLY A 24 -4.16 -6.00 -1.49
N GLY A 25 -3.33 -4.97 -1.63
CA GLY A 25 -3.34 -4.09 -2.80
C GLY A 25 -3.02 -4.83 -4.08
N PHE A 26 -2.01 -5.70 -4.04
CA PHE A 26 -1.64 -6.56 -5.16
C PHE A 26 -2.77 -7.52 -5.54
N ALA A 27 -3.32 -8.24 -4.57
CA ALA A 27 -4.38 -9.21 -4.80
C ALA A 27 -5.66 -8.54 -5.34
N THR A 28 -6.01 -7.35 -4.83
CA THR A 28 -7.13 -6.56 -5.34
C THR A 28 -6.86 -6.07 -6.77
N GLY A 29 -5.65 -5.56 -7.05
CA GLY A 29 -5.28 -5.11 -8.39
C GLY A 29 -5.31 -6.23 -9.43
N ALA A 30 -4.68 -7.37 -9.13
CA ALA A 30 -4.67 -8.54 -10.01
C ALA A 30 -6.06 -9.18 -10.13
N GLY A 31 -6.77 -9.38 -9.02
CA GLY A 31 -8.08 -10.01 -9.01
C GLY A 31 -9.15 -9.21 -9.76
N LEU A 32 -9.22 -7.89 -9.54
CA LEU A 32 -10.21 -7.05 -10.22
C LEU A 32 -9.95 -6.95 -11.72
N THR A 33 -8.69 -6.88 -12.14
CA THR A 33 -8.34 -6.80 -13.57
C THR A 33 -8.51 -8.14 -14.30
N MET A 34 -8.25 -9.26 -13.63
CA MET A 34 -8.52 -10.59 -14.19
C MET A 34 -10.01 -10.91 -14.28
N ALA A 35 -10.81 -10.54 -13.27
CA ALA A 35 -12.20 -11.00 -13.15
C ALA A 35 -13.25 -10.10 -13.80
N LEU A 36 -13.06 -8.77 -13.82
CA LEU A 36 -14.12 -7.82 -14.16
C LEU A 36 -13.93 -7.09 -15.49
N ASP A 37 -12.94 -7.47 -16.31
CA ASP A 37 -12.66 -6.79 -17.59
C ASP A 37 -12.46 -5.27 -17.42
N LEU A 38 -11.96 -4.85 -16.26
CA LEU A 38 -11.80 -3.45 -15.88
C LEU A 38 -10.52 -2.86 -16.49
N GLU A 39 -10.19 -3.16 -17.76
CA GLU A 39 -9.04 -2.55 -18.43
C GLU A 39 -9.17 -1.02 -18.44
N VAL A 40 -10.39 -0.50 -18.60
CA VAL A 40 -10.70 0.94 -18.63
C VAL A 40 -10.69 1.58 -17.23
N MET A 41 -10.96 0.81 -16.17
CA MET A 41 -10.97 1.30 -14.77
C MET A 41 -9.70 0.92 -14.00
N SER A 42 -8.76 0.23 -14.64
CA SER A 42 -7.47 -0.18 -14.09
C SER A 42 -6.66 0.99 -13.53
N MET A 43 -6.89 2.20 -14.05
CA MET A 43 -6.27 3.45 -13.58
C MET A 43 -6.92 4.01 -12.30
N VAL A 44 -8.18 3.63 -12.00
CA VAL A 44 -8.94 4.05 -10.81
C VAL A 44 -8.69 3.12 -9.62
N VAL A 45 -8.41 1.83 -9.88
CA VAL A 45 -8.20 0.82 -8.83
C VAL A 45 -7.03 1.18 -7.88
N PRO A 46 -5.83 1.58 -8.36
CA PRO A 46 -4.73 1.97 -7.48
C PRO A 46 -5.02 3.17 -6.57
N PRO A 47 -5.52 4.33 -7.05
CA PRO A 47 -5.85 5.45 -6.18
C PRO A 47 -7.03 5.15 -5.25
N ALA A 48 -8.03 4.36 -5.68
CA ALA A 48 -9.14 3.95 -4.82
C ALA A 48 -8.67 3.09 -3.65
N TYR A 49 -7.85 2.06 -3.91
CA TYR A 49 -7.29 1.20 -2.87
C TYR A 49 -6.36 1.96 -1.91
N ALA A 50 -5.51 2.83 -2.46
CA ALA A 50 -4.63 3.68 -1.67
C ALA A 50 -5.42 4.65 -0.77
N GLY A 51 -6.51 5.24 -1.29
CA GLY A 51 -7.43 6.08 -0.53
C GLY A 51 -8.10 5.33 0.62
N LEU A 52 -8.58 4.11 0.37
CA LEU A 52 -9.13 3.24 1.43
C LEU A 52 -8.07 2.93 2.51
N MET A 53 -6.82 2.69 2.10
CA MET A 53 -5.72 2.42 3.02
C MET A 53 -5.24 3.66 3.80
N ALA A 54 -5.71 4.86 3.44
CA ALA A 54 -5.49 6.05 4.24
C ALA A 54 -6.39 6.06 5.49
N LEU A 55 -7.58 5.44 5.47
CA LEU A 55 -8.53 5.49 6.60
C LEU A 55 -8.02 4.83 7.90
N PRO A 56 -7.53 3.58 7.91
CA PRO A 56 -7.14 2.91 9.15
C PRO A 56 -5.95 3.58 9.83
N ARG A 57 -6.04 3.77 11.15
CA ARG A 57 -4.95 4.33 11.96
C ARG A 57 -3.71 3.44 11.92
N VAL A 58 -2.54 4.07 11.96
CA VAL A 58 -1.25 3.37 12.04
C VAL A 58 -0.86 3.23 13.50
N HIS A 59 -0.78 2.00 13.97
CA HIS A 59 -0.25 1.69 15.30
C HIS A 59 1.28 1.57 15.23
N VAL A 60 1.94 1.95 16.32
CA VAL A 60 3.39 1.77 16.48
C VAL A 60 3.69 0.27 16.43
N THR A 61 4.70 -0.11 15.63
CA THR A 61 5.04 -1.52 15.44
C THR A 61 6.16 -1.92 16.41
N PRO A 62 5.96 -2.94 17.27
CA PRO A 62 7.02 -3.44 18.14
C PRO A 62 8.23 -3.86 17.30
N GLY A 63 9.41 -3.31 17.61
CA GLY A 63 10.65 -3.57 16.85
C GLY A 63 11.00 -2.53 15.78
N SER A 64 10.13 -1.56 15.51
CA SER A 64 10.49 -0.34 14.75
C SER A 64 10.97 0.82 15.65
N ILE A 65 10.85 0.65 16.96
CA ILE A 65 11.11 1.64 18.00
C ILE A 65 12.59 1.57 18.39
N SER A 66 13.26 2.72 18.38
CA SER A 66 14.66 2.82 18.81
C SER A 66 14.85 2.77 20.33
N ASP A 67 13.86 3.22 21.11
CA ASP A 67 13.90 3.24 22.56
C ASP A 67 12.50 2.95 23.15
N PRO A 68 12.31 1.84 23.90
CA PRO A 68 11.00 1.43 24.44
C PRO A 68 10.42 2.41 25.47
N LEU A 69 11.23 3.30 26.07
CA LEU A 69 10.73 4.39 26.91
C LEU A 69 9.88 5.41 26.14
N MET A 70 9.91 5.38 24.80
CA MET A 70 9.21 6.33 23.93
C MET A 70 7.84 5.86 23.45
N GLU A 71 7.49 4.60 23.67
CA GLU A 71 6.26 3.96 23.17
C GLU A 71 4.98 4.53 23.82
N GLY A 72 5.09 5.15 25.00
CA GLY A 72 3.99 5.78 25.73
C GLY A 72 3.80 7.28 25.47
N ASP A 73 4.71 7.94 24.73
CA ASP A 73 4.62 9.38 24.51
C ASP A 73 3.68 9.72 23.33
N PRO A 74 2.64 10.56 23.55
CA PRO A 74 1.66 10.87 22.52
C PRO A 74 2.24 11.68 21.34
N HIS A 75 3.30 12.48 21.55
CA HIS A 75 3.96 13.21 20.48
C HIS A 75 4.82 12.30 19.60
N TYR A 76 5.47 11.28 20.19
CA TYR A 76 6.17 10.23 19.46
C TYR A 76 5.21 9.41 18.58
N ALA A 77 4.10 8.93 19.18
CA ALA A 77 3.10 8.14 18.47
C ALA A 77 2.48 8.91 17.30
N TYR A 78 2.25 10.22 17.48
CA TYR A 78 1.70 11.07 16.42
C TYR A 78 2.67 11.23 15.22
N GLY A 79 3.96 11.51 15.47
CA GLY A 79 4.97 11.60 14.42
C GLY A 79 5.18 10.27 13.68
N TYR A 80 5.18 9.17 14.42
CA TYR A 80 5.27 7.83 13.84
C TYR A 80 4.07 7.52 12.93
N ALA A 81 2.85 7.81 13.40
CA ALA A 81 1.63 7.55 12.66
C ALA A 81 1.52 8.38 11.37
N GLN A 82 1.96 9.66 11.39
CA GLN A 82 1.93 10.53 10.22
C GLN A 82 2.78 9.98 9.07
N VAL A 83 4.04 9.62 9.33
CA VAL A 83 4.93 9.05 8.32
C VAL A 83 4.49 7.64 7.92
N GLY A 84 4.07 6.83 8.89
CA GLY A 84 3.59 5.47 8.64
C GLY A 84 2.39 5.44 7.70
N ARG A 85 1.45 6.40 7.84
CA ARG A 85 0.27 6.53 6.99
C ARG A 85 0.65 6.80 5.53
N SER A 86 1.49 7.82 5.30
CA SER A 86 1.94 8.15 3.94
C SER A 86 2.71 6.98 3.30
N LYS A 87 3.56 6.30 4.07
CA LYS A 87 4.32 5.14 3.58
C LYS A 87 3.42 3.97 3.22
N ARG A 88 2.36 3.73 4.01
CA ARG A 88 1.33 2.71 3.72
C ARG A 88 0.65 3.00 2.40
N VAL A 89 0.12 4.22 2.24
CA VAL A 89 -0.62 4.66 1.05
C VAL A 89 0.25 4.57 -0.21
N VAL A 90 1.47 5.09 -0.17
CA VAL A 90 2.39 5.07 -1.32
C VAL A 90 2.77 3.63 -1.70
N ARG A 91 3.13 2.79 -0.71
CA ARG A 91 3.51 1.40 -1.00
C ARG A 91 2.33 0.55 -1.45
N SER A 92 1.13 0.75 -0.89
CA SER A 92 -0.07 0.05 -1.35
C SER A 92 -0.41 0.46 -2.78
N LEU A 93 -0.27 1.75 -3.14
CA LEU A 93 -0.49 2.23 -4.50
C LEU A 93 0.44 1.54 -5.50
N TRP A 94 1.75 1.49 -5.22
CA TRP A 94 2.71 0.78 -6.05
C TRP A 94 2.43 -0.73 -6.13
N SER A 95 2.01 -1.34 -5.03
CA SER A 95 1.65 -2.76 -4.98
C SER A 95 0.41 -3.08 -5.81
N THR A 96 -0.64 -2.27 -5.70
CA THR A 96 -1.85 -2.39 -6.52
C THR A 96 -1.56 -2.15 -7.98
N PHE A 97 -0.71 -1.17 -8.31
CA PHE A 97 -0.29 -0.92 -9.68
C PHE A 97 0.46 -2.13 -10.28
N ALA A 98 1.37 -2.73 -9.50
CA ALA A 98 2.03 -3.97 -9.91
C ALA A 98 1.04 -5.13 -10.10
N GLY A 99 0.05 -5.26 -9.20
CA GLY A 99 -1.01 -6.26 -9.31
C GLY A 99 -1.85 -6.08 -10.58
N VAL A 100 -2.23 -4.84 -10.90
CA VAL A 100 -2.93 -4.47 -12.13
C VAL A 100 -2.11 -4.87 -13.36
N ALA A 101 -0.82 -4.49 -13.40
CA ALA A 101 0.06 -4.83 -14.52
C ALA A 101 0.18 -6.36 -14.71
N VAL A 102 0.34 -7.12 -13.62
CA VAL A 102 0.39 -8.59 -13.65
C VAL A 102 -0.95 -9.17 -14.11
N GLY A 103 -2.07 -8.65 -13.62
CA GLY A 103 -3.40 -9.12 -14.00
C GLY A 103 -3.70 -8.90 -15.47
N LEU A 104 -3.36 -7.72 -16.01
CA LEU A 104 -3.44 -7.43 -17.44
C LEU A 104 -2.54 -8.36 -18.26
N PHE A 105 -1.28 -8.55 -17.84
CA PHE A 105 -0.35 -9.44 -18.54
C PHE A 105 -0.85 -10.89 -18.60
N VAL A 106 -1.27 -11.44 -17.46
CA VAL A 106 -1.83 -12.80 -17.39
C VAL A 106 -3.06 -12.93 -18.26
N ARG A 107 -3.95 -11.93 -18.26
CA ARG A 107 -5.15 -11.95 -19.08
C ARG A 107 -4.81 -11.98 -20.58
N GLN A 108 -3.92 -11.10 -21.01
CA GLN A 108 -3.52 -10.97 -22.42
C GLN A 108 -2.78 -12.22 -22.92
N VAL A 109 -1.95 -12.85 -22.08
CA VAL A 109 -1.13 -14.01 -22.49
C VAL A 109 -1.85 -15.36 -22.31
N ILE A 110 -2.66 -15.52 -21.27
CA ILE A 110 -3.23 -16.83 -20.86
C ILE A 110 -4.73 -16.93 -21.16
N ILE A 111 -5.49 -15.86 -20.91
CA ILE A 111 -6.96 -15.92 -20.95
C ILE A 111 -7.50 -15.53 -22.32
N ASN A 112 -6.87 -14.59 -23.03
CA ASN A 112 -7.34 -14.13 -24.33
C ASN A 112 -6.21 -13.91 -25.35
N PRO A 113 -5.57 -14.99 -25.84
CA PRO A 113 -4.51 -14.88 -26.86
C PRO A 113 -5.01 -14.52 -28.27
N ASN A 114 -6.34 -14.45 -28.52
CA ASN A 114 -6.93 -14.48 -29.85
C ASN A 114 -7.74 -13.22 -30.27
N LEU A 115 -7.43 -12.03 -29.74
CA LEU A 115 -8.00 -10.79 -30.30
C LEU A 115 -7.38 -10.40 -31.67
N ASP A 116 -6.38 -11.14 -32.16
CA ASP A 116 -5.78 -10.93 -33.48
C ASP A 116 -6.45 -11.75 -34.60
N ASP A 117 -7.43 -12.63 -34.29
CA ASP A 117 -8.18 -13.40 -35.28
C ASP A 117 -9.61 -12.84 -35.46
N THR A 118 -9.73 -11.64 -36.03
CA THR A 118 -10.97 -11.22 -36.70
C THR A 118 -10.67 -10.89 -38.16
N PRO A 119 -11.39 -11.48 -39.14
CA PRO A 119 -11.22 -11.18 -40.56
C PRO A 119 -11.63 -9.76 -40.95
#